data_AF-A0A9D5IDJ0-F1
#
_entry.id   AF-A0A9D5IDJ0-F1
#
_cell.length_a   1.000
_cell.length_b   1.000
_cell.length_c   1.000
_cell.angle_alpha   90.00
_cell.angle_beta   90.00
_cell.angle_gamma   90.00
#
_symmetry.space_group_name_H-M   'P 1'
#
loop_
_entity.id
_entity.type
_entity.pdbx_description
1 polymer ?
#
loop_
_entity_poly.entity_id
_entity_poly.type
_entity_poly.pdbx_seq_one_letter_code
_entity_poly.pdbx_strand_id
1 'polypeptide(L)'
;MKRTLFSVIVAASLILGGCSSTSPTARKSKAPPPPPELVGGQSAAYMMFQAARQWSQDVQMYSMESIDLDSLRGKQGKFAAWRASFVSPSRGRIKTYAYSVIDAQGIRSGVSHEPDQPFMTRPQQTPFYIQAIKTDSPEALEAALTDKQIKDMADKNPDSPLFFQIEATAQSQMSPAWRVVWGPTIAQSTGS
;
A
#
# COMPACT_ATOMS: atom_id res chain seq x y z
N MET A 1 40.80 -63.67 18.41
CA MET A 1 39.41 -64.08 18.69
C MET A 1 38.56 -63.75 17.47
N LYS A 2 37.81 -64.75 17.00
CA LYS A 2 37.04 -64.78 15.74
C LYS A 2 35.70 -64.05 15.88
N ARG A 3 35.22 -63.44 14.79
CA ARG A 3 33.82 -63.40 14.30
C ARG A 3 33.73 -62.51 13.05
N THR A 4 33.97 -63.10 11.86
CA THR A 4 32.99 -63.60 10.87
C THR A 4 32.40 -62.51 9.98
N LEU A 5 32.89 -62.53 8.74
CA LEU A 5 32.29 -62.00 7.51
C LEU A 5 30.87 -62.54 7.31
N PHE A 6 29.96 -61.70 6.80
CA PHE A 6 28.93 -62.12 5.85
C PHE A 6 28.71 -61.01 4.81
N SER A 7 29.24 -61.25 3.62
CA SER A 7 28.80 -60.70 2.34
C SER A 7 27.65 -61.58 1.82
N VAL A 8 26.73 -61.02 1.00
CA VAL A 8 25.78 -61.62 0.03
C VAL A 8 24.60 -60.62 -0.13
N ILE A 9 24.60 -59.77 -1.15
CA ILE A 9 24.05 -59.93 -2.52
C ILE A 9 22.59 -59.42 -2.65
N VAL A 10 22.44 -58.38 -3.48
CA VAL A 10 21.44 -58.15 -4.55
C VAL A 10 19.95 -58.33 -4.24
N ALA A 11 19.18 -57.24 -4.41
CA ALA A 11 18.01 -57.22 -5.30
C ALA A 11 17.55 -55.77 -5.56
N ALA A 12 17.81 -55.30 -6.77
CA ALA A 12 17.02 -54.24 -7.38
C ALA A 12 15.67 -54.83 -7.78
N SER A 13 14.58 -54.28 -7.26
CA SER A 13 13.23 -54.53 -7.74
C SER A 13 12.50 -53.20 -7.86
N LEU A 14 12.38 -52.73 -9.10
CA LEU A 14 11.42 -51.70 -9.49
C LEU A 14 10.01 -52.18 -9.10
N ILE A 15 9.26 -51.34 -8.38
CA ILE A 15 7.81 -51.49 -8.28
C ILE A 15 7.19 -50.18 -8.76
N LEU A 16 6.81 -50.18 -10.05
CA LEU A 16 5.79 -49.30 -10.60
C LEU A 16 4.45 -49.70 -9.97
N GLY A 17 4.07 -49.00 -8.92
CA GLY A 17 2.74 -49.08 -8.30
C GLY A 17 1.99 -47.77 -8.51
N GLY A 18 1.44 -47.57 -9.71
CA GLY A 18 0.41 -46.57 -9.93
C GLY A 18 -0.84 -46.97 -9.15
N CYS A 19 -1.17 -46.20 -8.12
CA CYS A 19 -2.50 -46.20 -7.54
C CYS A 19 -3.04 -44.78 -7.65
N SER A 20 -3.68 -44.53 -8.80
CA SER A 20 -4.47 -43.34 -9.04
C SER A 20 -5.73 -43.44 -8.19
N SER A 21 -5.73 -42.82 -7.02
CA SER A 21 -6.94 -42.48 -6.28
C SER A 21 -7.10 -40.96 -6.32
N THR A 22 -7.48 -40.46 -7.50
CA THR A 22 -8.09 -39.15 -7.64
C THR A 22 -9.41 -39.16 -6.88
N SER A 23 -9.36 -38.78 -5.60
CA SER A 23 -10.54 -38.25 -4.94
C SER A 23 -10.82 -36.90 -5.59
N PRO A 24 -12.00 -36.67 -6.20
CA PRO A 24 -12.36 -35.35 -6.65
C PRO A 24 -12.57 -34.53 -5.38
N THR A 25 -11.55 -33.79 -4.96
CA THR A 25 -11.76 -32.64 -4.09
C THR A 25 -12.71 -31.75 -4.85
N ALA A 26 -13.98 -31.82 -4.46
CA ALA A 26 -15.02 -30.90 -4.87
C ALA A 26 -14.42 -29.50 -4.75
N ARG A 27 -14.18 -28.87 -5.90
CA ARG A 27 -13.83 -27.47 -6.00
C ARG A 27 -15.01 -26.74 -5.39
N LYS A 28 -14.95 -26.44 -4.09
CA LYS A 28 -15.86 -25.49 -3.47
C LYS A 28 -15.75 -24.26 -4.35
N SER A 29 -16.83 -23.99 -5.07
CA SER A 29 -17.00 -22.76 -5.84
C SER A 29 -16.62 -21.64 -4.88
N LYS A 30 -15.48 -21.00 -5.15
CA LYS A 30 -15.02 -19.87 -4.37
C LYS A 30 -16.11 -18.83 -4.60
N ALA A 31 -16.85 -18.51 -3.54
CA ALA A 31 -17.80 -17.40 -3.58
C ALA A 31 -17.11 -16.22 -4.28
N PRO A 32 -17.82 -15.46 -5.14
CA PRO A 32 -17.25 -14.29 -5.79
C PRO A 32 -16.49 -13.47 -4.74
N PRO A 33 -15.22 -13.08 -5.01
CA PRO A 33 -14.48 -12.28 -4.06
C PRO A 33 -15.35 -11.08 -3.65
N PRO A 34 -15.41 -10.75 -2.34
CA PRO A 34 -16.21 -9.62 -1.88
C PRO A 34 -15.83 -8.37 -2.69
N PRO A 35 -16.79 -7.46 -2.94
CA PRO A 35 -16.53 -6.24 -3.68
C PRO A 35 -15.29 -5.52 -3.11
N PRO A 36 -14.38 -5.05 -3.97
CA PRO A 36 -13.20 -4.31 -3.51
C PRO A 36 -13.61 -3.12 -2.64
N GLU A 37 -13.21 -3.13 -1.38
CA GLU A 37 -13.54 -2.07 -0.43
C GLU A 37 -12.53 -0.92 -0.55
N LEU A 38 -13.02 0.32 -0.54
CA LEU A 38 -12.17 1.49 -0.43
C LEU A 38 -11.38 1.44 0.89
N VAL A 39 -10.11 1.80 0.86
CA VAL A 39 -9.25 1.79 2.06
C VAL A 39 -8.84 3.19 2.46
N GLY A 40 -8.64 3.39 3.77
CA GLY A 40 -7.99 4.58 4.30
C GLY A 40 -6.49 4.62 3.97
N GLY A 41 -5.93 5.81 3.98
CA GLY A 41 -4.54 6.06 3.65
C GLY A 41 -3.56 5.38 4.60
N GLN A 42 -3.81 5.37 5.92
CA GLN A 42 -2.96 4.68 6.88
C GLN A 42 -2.89 3.17 6.59
N SER A 43 -4.04 2.55 6.30
CA SER A 43 -4.11 1.14 5.91
C SER A 43 -3.30 0.86 4.64
N ALA A 44 -3.45 1.69 3.61
CA ALA A 44 -2.68 1.57 2.37
C ALA A 44 -1.18 1.81 2.58
N ALA A 45 -0.82 2.76 3.45
CA ALA A 45 0.57 3.04 3.84
C ALA A 45 1.23 1.79 4.46
N TYR A 46 0.52 1.08 5.35
CA TYR A 46 1.03 -0.16 5.94
C TYR A 46 1.21 -1.28 4.90
N MET A 47 0.27 -1.45 3.96
CA MET A 47 0.40 -2.42 2.87
C MET A 47 1.65 -2.15 2.02
N MET A 48 1.86 -0.89 1.62
CA MET A 48 3.03 -0.49 0.84
C MET A 48 4.33 -0.57 1.67
N PHE A 49 4.27 -0.24 2.96
CA PHE A 49 5.42 -0.31 3.87
C PHE A 49 5.96 -1.73 4.01
N GLN A 50 5.10 -2.75 4.04
CA GLN A 50 5.53 -4.15 4.06
C GLN A 50 6.41 -4.49 2.85
N ALA A 51 6.01 -4.06 1.65
CA ALA A 51 6.81 -4.24 0.44
C ALA A 51 8.10 -3.38 0.48
N ALA A 52 8.02 -2.14 0.95
CA ALA A 52 9.16 -1.25 1.09
C ALA A 52 10.23 -1.81 2.05
N ARG A 53 9.81 -2.47 3.14
CA ARG A 53 10.70 -3.16 4.08
C ARG A 53 11.49 -4.30 3.44
N GLN A 54 10.93 -4.97 2.43
CA GLN A 54 11.67 -5.98 1.67
C GLN A 54 12.73 -5.36 0.75
N TRP A 55 12.53 -4.12 0.32
CA TRP A 55 13.53 -3.38 -0.47
C TRP A 55 14.66 -2.81 0.40
N SER A 56 14.36 -2.25 1.58
CA SER A 56 15.39 -1.88 2.57
C SER A 56 14.88 -1.90 4.02
N GLN A 57 15.77 -2.25 4.95
CA GLN A 57 15.45 -2.32 6.39
C GLN A 57 15.53 -0.96 7.11
N ASP A 58 15.84 0.12 6.41
CA ASP A 58 15.90 1.48 6.95
C ASP A 58 14.92 2.42 6.25
N VAL A 59 13.90 1.87 5.58
CA VAL A 59 12.91 2.68 4.86
C VAL A 59 12.20 3.66 5.79
N GLN A 60 12.15 4.90 5.32
CA GLN A 60 11.38 5.99 5.88
C GLN A 60 10.36 6.42 4.81
N MET A 61 9.14 6.75 5.23
CA MET A 61 8.14 7.30 4.32
C MET A 61 8.50 8.74 4.00
N TYR A 62 8.31 9.15 2.76
CA TYR A 62 8.61 10.51 2.29
C TYR A 62 7.34 11.30 2.01
N SER A 63 6.42 10.69 1.27
CA SER A 63 5.09 11.23 1.00
C SER A 63 4.14 10.10 0.63
N MET A 64 2.84 10.36 0.75
CA MET A 64 1.81 9.50 0.18
C MET A 64 0.61 10.34 -0.25
N GLU A 65 -0.07 9.90 -1.30
CA GLU A 65 -1.25 10.56 -1.84
C GLU A 65 -2.32 9.55 -2.30
N SER A 66 -3.58 9.99 -2.29
CA SER A 66 -4.70 9.24 -2.84
C SER A 66 -4.70 9.26 -4.37
N ILE A 67 -5.16 8.18 -4.99
CA ILE A 67 -5.40 8.12 -6.44
C ILE A 67 -6.88 7.85 -6.65
N ASP A 68 -7.54 8.74 -7.39
CA ASP A 68 -8.97 8.61 -7.69
C ASP A 68 -9.20 7.89 -9.03
N LEU A 69 -9.78 6.69 -8.95
CA LEU A 69 -9.97 5.79 -10.10
C LEU A 69 -11.40 5.89 -10.65
N ASP A 70 -11.57 5.99 -11.96
CA ASP A 70 -12.90 6.27 -12.58
C ASP A 70 -13.90 5.17 -12.26
N SER A 71 -13.41 3.93 -12.24
CA SER A 71 -14.18 2.74 -11.96
C SER A 71 -14.57 2.59 -10.49
N LEU A 72 -13.89 3.26 -9.56
CA LEU A 72 -14.18 3.19 -8.13
C LEU A 72 -13.68 4.47 -7.44
N ARG A 73 -14.51 5.50 -7.49
CA ARG A 73 -14.24 6.82 -6.94
C ARG A 73 -14.09 6.78 -5.42
N GLY A 74 -13.22 7.63 -4.90
CA GLY A 74 -13.04 7.81 -3.46
C GLY A 74 -14.32 8.30 -2.77
N LYS A 75 -14.50 7.90 -1.50
CA LYS A 75 -15.64 8.30 -0.68
C LYS A 75 -15.26 8.36 0.79
N GLN A 76 -15.68 9.43 1.48
CA GLN A 76 -15.48 9.60 2.94
C GLN A 76 -14.01 9.41 3.36
N GLY A 77 -13.07 9.98 2.59
CA GLY A 77 -11.65 9.88 2.87
C GLY A 77 -11.02 8.51 2.56
N LYS A 78 -11.76 7.55 1.98
CA LYS A 78 -11.24 6.26 1.53
C LYS A 78 -11.13 6.21 0.01
N PHE A 79 -10.09 5.55 -0.50
CA PHE A 79 -9.80 5.44 -1.93
C PHE A 79 -9.48 4.01 -2.35
N ALA A 80 -9.71 3.73 -3.63
CA ALA A 80 -9.40 2.45 -4.24
C ALA A 80 -7.90 2.29 -4.51
N ALA A 81 -7.15 3.38 -4.58
CA ALA A 81 -5.72 3.35 -4.78
C ALA A 81 -4.99 4.49 -4.06
N TRP A 82 -3.73 4.22 -3.72
CA TRP A 82 -2.83 5.13 -3.02
C TRP A 82 -1.41 4.97 -3.59
N ARG A 83 -0.64 6.05 -3.60
CA ARG A 83 0.77 6.06 -4.00
C ARG A 83 1.63 6.62 -2.89
N ALA A 84 2.67 5.89 -2.49
CA ALA A 84 3.61 6.31 -1.47
C ALA A 84 5.05 6.23 -1.97
N SER A 85 5.87 7.18 -1.55
CA SER A 85 7.32 7.15 -1.79
C SER A 85 8.06 6.88 -0.50
N PHE A 86 9.01 5.95 -0.56
CA PHE A 86 9.87 5.57 0.56
C PHE A 86 11.33 5.83 0.22
N VAL A 87 12.07 6.38 1.18
CA VAL A 87 13.50 6.66 1.08
C VAL A 87 14.27 5.65 1.91
N SER A 88 15.41 5.21 1.40
CA SER A 88 16.41 4.48 2.18
C SER A 88 17.66 5.35 2.34
N PRO A 89 17.93 5.86 3.56
CA PRO A 89 19.13 6.67 3.83
C PRO A 89 20.43 5.93 3.50
N SER A 90 20.54 4.65 3.86
CA SER A 90 21.75 3.84 3.59
C SER A 90 21.99 3.60 2.10
N ARG A 91 20.93 3.54 1.29
CA ARG A 91 21.03 3.39 -0.16
C ARG A 91 21.19 4.73 -0.88
N GLY A 92 20.78 5.84 -0.26
CA GLY A 92 20.67 7.14 -0.92
C GLY A 92 19.65 7.15 -2.06
N ARG A 93 18.59 6.34 -1.95
CA ARG A 93 17.59 6.14 -3.01
C ARG A 93 16.17 6.31 -2.49
N ILE A 94 15.27 6.65 -3.41
CA ILE A 94 13.83 6.73 -3.21
C ILE A 94 13.14 5.74 -4.13
N LYS A 95 12.06 5.11 -3.66
CA LYS A 95 11.26 4.18 -4.44
C LYS A 95 9.79 4.41 -4.19
N THR A 96 9.02 4.49 -5.27
CA THR A 96 7.59 4.74 -5.25
C THR A 96 6.82 3.44 -5.42
N TYR A 97 5.81 3.27 -4.57
CA TYR A 97 4.90 2.14 -4.51
C TYR A 97 3.49 2.65 -4.75
N ALA A 98 2.67 1.81 -5.38
CA ALA A 98 1.24 2.03 -5.49
C ALA A 98 0.50 0.81 -4.94
N TYR A 99 -0.54 1.05 -4.16
CA TYR A 99 -1.50 0.04 -3.73
C TYR A 99 -2.82 0.29 -4.44
N SER A 100 -3.46 -0.77 -4.95
CA SER A 100 -4.85 -0.70 -5.40
C SER A 100 -5.66 -1.93 -5.01
N VAL A 101 -6.96 -1.74 -4.82
CA VAL A 101 -7.91 -2.84 -4.59
C VAL A 101 -8.48 -3.41 -5.89
N ILE A 102 -8.24 -2.75 -7.04
CA ILE A 102 -8.71 -3.14 -8.37
C ILE A 102 -7.61 -3.00 -9.42
N ASP A 103 -7.81 -3.62 -10.58
CA ASP A 103 -7.01 -3.33 -11.77
C ASP A 103 -7.68 -2.17 -12.53
N ALA A 104 -7.05 -1.01 -12.61
CA ALA A 104 -7.58 0.15 -13.35
C ALA A 104 -6.50 1.17 -13.67
N GLN A 105 -6.66 1.90 -14.79
CA GLN A 105 -5.80 3.01 -15.19
C GLN A 105 -4.29 2.66 -15.19
N GLY A 106 -3.94 1.42 -15.54
CA GLY A 106 -2.56 0.93 -15.54
C GLY A 106 -1.99 0.53 -14.17
N ILE A 107 -2.77 0.67 -13.09
CA ILE A 107 -2.43 0.21 -11.75
C ILE A 107 -3.04 -1.18 -11.55
N ARG A 108 -2.19 -2.12 -11.11
CA ARG A 108 -2.64 -3.48 -10.75
C ARG A 108 -3.09 -3.51 -9.30
N SER A 109 -4.08 -4.35 -9.03
CA SER A 109 -4.52 -4.73 -7.70
C SER A 109 -3.35 -5.33 -6.89
N GLY A 110 -3.37 -5.05 -5.59
CA GLY A 110 -2.24 -5.30 -4.69
C GLY A 110 -1.20 -4.19 -4.73
N VAL A 111 0.02 -4.50 -4.29
CA VAL A 111 1.14 -3.55 -4.25
C VAL A 111 1.98 -3.71 -5.52
N SER A 112 2.23 -2.60 -6.19
CA SER A 112 3.16 -2.46 -7.30
C SER A 112 4.19 -1.38 -7.00
N HIS A 113 5.27 -1.31 -7.76
CA HIS A 113 6.32 -0.32 -7.56
C HIS A 113 7.02 0.05 -8.86
N GLU A 114 7.58 1.25 -8.87
CA GLU A 114 8.45 1.75 -9.93
C GLU A 114 9.92 1.38 -9.65
N PRO A 115 10.82 1.50 -10.65
CA PRO A 115 12.27 1.45 -10.40
C PRO A 115 12.71 2.53 -9.41
N ASP A 116 13.71 2.24 -8.59
CA ASP A 116 14.22 3.23 -7.63
C ASP A 116 15.05 4.32 -8.32
N GLN A 117 15.05 5.51 -7.72
CA GLN A 117 15.75 6.69 -8.22
C GLN A 117 16.74 7.21 -7.17
N PRO A 118 17.79 7.95 -7.56
CA PRO A 118 18.60 8.69 -6.60
C PRO A 118 17.73 9.62 -5.77
N PHE A 119 17.94 9.64 -4.45
CA PHE A 119 17.23 10.55 -3.58
C PHE A 119 17.97 11.88 -3.45
N MET A 120 17.24 12.99 -3.65
CA MET A 120 17.72 14.34 -3.39
C MET A 120 16.90 14.94 -2.24
N THR A 121 17.59 15.44 -1.23
CA THR A 121 16.95 16.11 -0.09
C THR A 121 16.32 17.43 -0.54
N ARG A 122 15.13 17.73 -0.01
CA ARG A 122 14.41 18.98 -0.28
C ARG A 122 14.07 19.65 1.06
N PRO A 123 14.32 20.97 1.22
CA PRO A 123 14.03 21.65 2.49
C PRO A 123 12.55 21.59 2.92
N GLN A 124 11.64 21.45 1.95
CA GLN A 124 10.20 21.48 2.18
C GLN A 124 9.61 20.11 2.55
N GLN A 125 10.39 19.02 2.44
CA GLN A 125 9.89 17.67 2.71
C GLN A 125 10.96 16.82 3.38
N THR A 126 10.61 16.22 4.51
CA THR A 126 11.51 15.41 5.34
C THR A 126 10.98 13.99 5.43
N PRO A 127 11.81 12.95 5.23
CA PRO A 127 11.42 11.58 5.52
C PRO A 127 11.02 11.38 6.99
N PHE A 128 10.07 10.49 7.24
CA PHE A 128 9.55 10.17 8.57
C PHE A 128 9.26 8.69 8.71
N TYR A 129 9.15 8.21 9.95
CA TYR A 129 8.85 6.81 10.22
C TYR A 129 7.35 6.53 10.06
N ILE A 130 6.98 5.35 9.55
CA ILE A 130 5.58 4.95 9.34
C ILE A 130 4.75 5.07 10.63
N GLN A 131 5.37 4.85 11.80
CA GLN A 131 4.73 4.95 13.11
C GLN A 131 4.28 6.38 13.46
N ALA A 132 4.77 7.40 12.75
CA ALA A 132 4.35 8.78 12.92
C ALA A 132 2.98 9.07 12.29
N ILE A 133 2.46 8.17 11.44
CA ILE A 133 1.09 8.26 10.93
C ILE A 133 0.14 7.76 12.03
N LYS A 134 -0.46 8.70 12.77
CA LYS A 134 -1.37 8.40 13.89
C LYS A 134 -2.85 8.49 13.53
N THR A 135 -3.17 9.23 12.48
CA THR A 135 -4.53 9.51 12.02
C THR A 135 -4.69 8.92 10.63
N ASP A 136 -5.80 8.24 10.35
CA ASP A 136 -6.13 7.78 9.00
C ASP A 136 -6.88 8.89 8.23
N SER A 137 -7.01 8.75 6.91
CA SER A 137 -7.56 9.78 6.04
C SER A 137 -9.05 10.10 6.29
N PRO A 138 -9.93 9.16 6.70
CA PRO A 138 -11.29 9.51 7.11
C PRO A 138 -11.32 10.44 8.33
N GLU A 139 -10.52 10.17 9.35
CA GLU A 139 -10.45 10.99 10.57
C GLU A 139 -9.82 12.36 10.26
N ALA A 140 -8.86 12.41 9.33
CA ALA A 140 -8.32 13.67 8.83
C ALA A 140 -9.38 14.53 8.12
N LEU A 141 -10.27 13.89 7.35
CA LEU A 141 -11.40 14.57 6.72
C LEU A 141 -12.39 15.10 7.76
N GLU A 142 -12.74 14.28 8.76
CA GLU A 142 -13.61 14.71 9.85
C GLU A 142 -13.03 15.90 10.60
N ALA A 143 -11.72 15.87 10.90
CA ALA A 143 -11.02 16.98 11.54
C ALA A 143 -11.07 18.26 10.67
N ALA A 144 -10.83 18.15 9.36
CA ALA A 144 -10.92 19.29 8.44
C ALA A 144 -12.32 19.91 8.40
N LEU A 145 -13.37 19.08 8.44
CA LEU A 145 -14.77 19.52 8.44
C LEU A 145 -15.23 20.17 9.76
N THR A 146 -14.39 20.19 10.81
CA THR A 146 -14.67 20.99 12.02
C THR A 146 -14.50 22.49 11.80
N ASP A 147 -13.70 22.88 10.80
CA ASP A 147 -13.61 24.26 10.37
C ASP A 147 -14.87 24.66 9.61
N LYS A 148 -15.52 25.73 10.08
CA LYS A 148 -16.80 26.18 9.52
C LYS A 148 -16.67 26.62 8.06
N GLN A 149 -15.58 27.28 7.68
CA GLN A 149 -15.40 27.75 6.31
C GLN A 149 -15.21 26.58 5.35
N ILE A 150 -14.43 25.58 5.76
CA ILE A 150 -14.22 24.34 5.01
C ILE A 150 -15.55 23.59 4.88
N LYS A 151 -16.29 23.44 5.98
CA LYS A 151 -17.60 22.79 5.97
C LYS A 151 -18.59 23.50 5.06
N ASP A 152 -18.72 24.82 5.17
CA ASP A 152 -19.63 25.61 4.33
C ASP A 152 -19.27 25.50 2.83
N MET A 153 -17.97 25.40 2.50
CA MET A 153 -17.49 25.15 1.14
C MET A 153 -17.83 23.74 0.66
N ALA A 154 -17.59 22.72 1.50
CA ALA A 154 -17.87 21.33 1.19
C ALA A 154 -19.37 21.06 0.99
N ASP A 155 -20.22 21.64 1.85
CA ASP A 155 -21.67 21.49 1.76
C ASP A 155 -22.24 22.17 0.49
N LYS A 156 -21.59 23.22 -0.02
CA LYS A 156 -21.96 23.87 -1.30
C LYS A 156 -21.57 23.05 -2.53
N ASN A 157 -20.53 22.23 -2.42
CA ASN A 157 -20.00 21.42 -3.51
C ASN A 157 -19.81 19.96 -3.05
N PRO A 158 -20.91 19.23 -2.77
CA PRO A 158 -20.83 17.89 -2.19
C PRO A 158 -20.18 16.86 -3.12
N ASP A 159 -20.17 17.12 -4.43
CA ASP A 159 -19.57 16.26 -5.45
C ASP A 159 -18.14 16.66 -5.80
N SER A 160 -17.55 17.64 -5.10
CA SER A 160 -16.16 18.02 -5.32
C SER A 160 -15.25 16.82 -5.08
N PRO A 161 -14.32 16.51 -6.02
CA PRO A 161 -13.36 15.46 -5.81
C PRO A 161 -12.51 15.78 -4.56
N LEU A 162 -12.20 14.75 -3.80
CA LEU A 162 -11.29 14.86 -2.66
C LEU A 162 -9.93 14.32 -3.06
N PHE A 163 -8.89 14.97 -2.57
CA PHE A 163 -7.51 14.51 -2.68
C PHE A 163 -6.84 14.58 -1.31
N PHE A 164 -6.12 13.52 -0.95
CA PHE A 164 -5.39 13.43 0.30
C PHE A 164 -3.92 13.31 0.01
N GLN A 165 -3.11 14.08 0.74
CA GLN A 165 -1.67 13.91 0.76
C GLN A 165 -1.17 13.97 2.20
N ILE A 166 -0.20 13.14 2.53
CA ILE A 166 0.52 13.19 3.78
C ILE A 166 2.01 13.35 3.53
N GLU A 167 2.60 14.30 4.24
CA GLU A 167 4.03 14.57 4.22
C GLU A 167 4.46 15.21 5.54
N ALA A 168 5.76 15.16 5.82
CA ALA A 168 6.36 15.93 6.91
C ALA A 168 7.28 17.00 6.34
N THR A 169 7.39 18.12 7.04
CA THR A 169 8.30 19.21 6.70
C THR A 169 9.38 19.34 7.78
N ALA A 170 10.40 20.16 7.54
CA ALA A 170 11.36 20.50 8.58
C ALA A 170 10.68 21.15 9.80
N GLN A 171 9.65 21.97 9.57
CA GLN A 171 8.89 22.66 10.60
C GLN A 171 8.01 21.70 11.41
N SER A 172 7.52 20.62 10.80
CA SER A 172 6.68 19.64 11.49
C SER A 172 7.47 18.63 12.33
N GLN A 173 8.80 18.80 12.46
CA GLN A 173 9.68 17.94 13.27
C GLN A 173 9.47 16.44 13.01
N MET A 174 9.37 16.04 11.73
CA MET A 174 9.08 14.66 11.30
C MET A 174 7.70 14.12 11.70
N SER A 175 6.82 14.97 12.24
CA SER A 175 5.40 14.64 12.45
C SER A 175 4.66 14.91 11.14
N PRO A 176 4.21 13.88 10.42
CA PRO A 176 3.52 14.09 9.15
C PRO A 176 2.12 14.66 9.39
N ALA A 177 1.65 15.47 8.46
CA ALA A 177 0.32 16.04 8.49
C ALA A 177 -0.44 15.69 7.22
N TRP A 178 -1.74 15.39 7.37
CA TRP A 178 -2.64 15.25 6.25
C TRP A 178 -3.01 16.62 5.69
N ARG A 179 -2.93 16.76 4.37
CA ARG A 179 -3.61 17.79 3.60
C ARG A 179 -4.85 17.17 2.98
N VAL A 180 -5.99 17.76 3.28
CA VAL A 180 -7.29 17.39 2.71
C VAL A 180 -7.65 18.46 1.70
N VAL A 181 -7.74 18.08 0.44
CA VAL A 181 -7.89 19.00 -0.68
C VAL A 181 -9.24 18.77 -1.34
N TRP A 182 -10.02 19.85 -1.50
CA TRP A 182 -11.21 19.85 -2.34
C TRP A 182 -10.81 20.24 -3.76
N GLY A 183 -10.61 19.23 -4.58
CA GLY A 183 -10.06 19.33 -5.94
C GLY A 183 -9.37 18.02 -6.33
N PRO A 184 -9.19 17.76 -7.64
CA PRO A 184 -8.61 16.50 -8.11
C PRO A 184 -7.12 16.35 -7.74
N THR A 185 -6.43 17.47 -7.52
CA THR A 185 -5.02 17.54 -7.09
C THR A 185 -4.78 18.83 -6.30
N ILE A 186 -3.63 18.95 -5.62
CA ILE A 186 -3.20 20.22 -4.99
C ILE A 186 -3.22 21.40 -5.99
N ALA A 187 -2.72 21.18 -7.21
CA ALA A 187 -2.61 22.24 -8.23
C ALA A 187 -3.98 22.73 -8.75
N GLN A 188 -5.04 21.95 -8.53
CA GLN A 188 -6.40 22.22 -8.99
C GLN A 188 -7.38 22.38 -7.82
N SER A 189 -6.86 22.69 -6.63
CA SER A 189 -7.62 22.85 -5.40
C SER A 189 -8.48 24.11 -5.40
N THR A 190 -9.70 24.01 -4.88
CA THR A 190 -10.54 25.17 -4.49
C THR A 190 -10.44 25.51 -3.00
N GLY A 191 -9.73 24.70 -2.21
CA GLY A 191 -9.50 24.87 -0.77
C GLY A 191 -8.67 23.71 -0.19
N SER A 192 -7.79 24.00 0.77
CA SER A 192 -6.85 23.04 1.39
C SER A 192 -6.56 23.34 2.85
#